data_AF-A0A255ZAS1-F1
#
_entry.id   AF-A0A255ZAS1-F1
#
_cell.length_a   1.000
_cell.length_b   1.000
_cell.length_c   1.000
_cell.angle_alpha   90.00
_cell.angle_beta   90.00
_cell.angle_gamma   90.00
#
_symmetry.space_group_name_H-M   'P 1'
#
loop_
_entity.id
_entity.type
_entity.pdbx_description
1 polymer ?
#
loop_
_entity_poly.entity_id
_entity_poly.type
_entity_poly.pdbx_seq_one_letter_code
_entity_poly.pdbx_strand_id
1 'polypeptide(L)'
;MNNPDYPKNAPIKHGYFYYLGVGTPIPLFIIVGVMTLWAIYHAATTRTAAEYLRYGWIFGIPLMLAVGNLWFSTWRKSKQIKVWLRILMLVHLIAGAAIGGALYYSLVASAYDFLRWLIQQWDRPYSGPLLVGMAVFLIGLVLFLFRVRYRATYGLTEVAAGISIATYKYIEVSTGTHSAAPTDPNLLIALLTAGVYLVVRGLDNMQQGLSATPADRLLQPLATWYKTLGMVVEVKELDTLDQDPYKKDSS
;
A
#
# COMPACT_ATOMS: atom_id res chain seq x y z
N MET A 1 46.89 6.84 18.69
CA MET A 1 45.91 7.91 18.97
C MET A 1 44.53 7.31 18.75
N ASN A 2 43.91 6.86 19.85
CA ASN A 2 42.56 6.31 19.85
C ASN A 2 41.59 7.48 20.01
N ASN A 3 40.61 7.59 19.11
CA ASN A 3 39.55 8.58 19.22
C ASN A 3 38.38 7.90 19.98
N PRO A 4 38.18 8.17 21.29
CA PRO A 4 36.96 7.79 21.98
C PRO A 4 35.81 8.68 21.48
N ASP A 5 34.57 8.35 21.83
CA ASP A 5 33.39 9.21 21.61
C ASP A 5 32.60 9.03 20.30
N TYR A 6 32.47 7.79 19.82
CA TYR A 6 31.22 7.40 19.15
C TYR A 6 30.27 6.73 20.16
N PRO A 7 29.12 7.35 20.51
CA PRO A 7 28.14 6.73 21.40
C PRO A 7 27.53 5.50 20.71
N LYS A 8 27.96 4.31 21.12
CA LYS A 8 27.59 3.02 20.51
C LYS A 8 26.11 2.65 20.61
N ASN A 9 25.28 3.39 21.35
CA ASN A 9 23.94 2.94 21.75
C ASN A 9 22.87 4.05 21.67
N ALA A 10 22.87 4.90 20.64
CA ALA A 10 21.70 5.75 20.42
C ALA A 10 20.50 4.84 20.12
N PRO A 11 19.45 4.80 20.96
CA PRO A 11 18.28 3.98 20.69
C PRO A 11 17.73 4.41 19.34
N ILE A 12 17.58 3.44 18.43
CA ILE A 12 16.90 3.64 17.16
C ILE A 12 15.49 4.08 17.52
N LYS A 13 15.26 5.39 17.60
CA LYS A 13 13.92 5.95 17.78
C LYS A 13 13.14 5.44 16.59
N HIS A 14 12.23 4.49 16.83
CA HIS A 14 11.19 4.06 15.89
C HIS A 14 10.18 5.20 15.66
N GLY A 15 10.69 6.38 15.31
CA GLY A 15 9.91 7.44 14.71
C GLY A 15 9.59 7.04 13.28
N TYR A 16 8.50 7.59 12.75
CA TYR A 16 8.07 7.46 11.35
C TYR A 16 7.12 6.30 10.98
N PHE A 17 6.33 5.77 11.91
CA PHE A 17 5.04 5.14 11.54
C PHE A 17 3.80 5.89 12.03
N TYR A 18 3.98 7.06 12.65
CA TYR A 18 2.88 7.88 13.18
C TYR A 18 2.43 9.05 12.28
N TYR A 19 2.97 9.19 11.06
CA TYR A 19 2.75 10.39 10.21
C TYR A 19 1.77 10.19 9.04
N LEU A 20 0.75 9.36 9.22
CA LEU A 20 -0.54 9.58 8.59
C LEU A 20 -1.51 9.75 9.75
N GLY A 21 -2.16 10.91 9.90
CA GLY A 21 -3.14 11.21 10.97
C GLY A 21 -4.37 10.30 11.03
N VAL A 22 -4.30 9.11 10.44
CA VAL A 22 -5.19 7.95 10.58
C VAL A 22 -4.65 7.06 11.72
N GLY A 23 -4.30 7.68 12.86
CA GLY A 23 -3.52 7.07 13.95
C GLY A 23 -4.21 5.96 14.75
N THR A 24 -5.38 5.50 14.31
CA THR A 24 -6.00 4.28 14.85
C THR A 24 -6.43 3.40 13.67
N PRO A 25 -6.24 2.08 13.73
CA PRO A 25 -6.75 1.17 12.69
C PRO A 25 -8.29 1.09 12.69
N ILE A 26 -8.97 1.86 13.55
CA ILE A 26 -10.42 1.84 13.74
C ILE A 26 -11.18 2.14 12.44
N PRO A 27 -10.87 3.19 11.65
CA PRO A 27 -11.60 3.45 10.40
C PRO A 27 -11.43 2.31 9.39
N LEU A 28 -10.24 1.71 9.31
CA LEU A 28 -9.99 0.57 8.44
C LEU A 28 -10.82 -0.64 8.86
N PHE A 29 -10.87 -0.95 10.16
CA PHE A 29 -11.70 -2.05 10.67
C PHE A 29 -13.19 -1.82 10.43
N ILE A 30 -13.68 -0.58 10.57
CA ILE A 30 -15.07 -0.23 10.25
C ILE A 30 -15.35 -0.47 8.76
N ILE A 31 -14.48 0.01 7.87
CA ILE A 31 -14.63 -0.17 6.42
C ILE A 31 -14.62 -1.65 6.06
N VAL A 32 -13.63 -2.41 6.53
CA VAL A 32 -13.52 -3.85 6.26
C VAL A 32 -14.72 -4.61 6.84
N GLY A 33 -15.19 -4.22 8.03
CA GLY A 33 -16.36 -4.81 8.67
C GLY A 33 -17.64 -4.59 7.85
N VAL A 34 -17.89 -3.36 7.41
CA VAL A 34 -19.05 -3.02 6.56
C VAL A 34 -18.98 -3.77 5.23
N MET A 35 -17.81 -3.80 4.56
CA MET A 35 -17.62 -4.55 3.31
C MET A 35 -17.86 -6.04 3.49
N THR A 36 -17.42 -6.62 4.61
CA THR A 36 -17.64 -8.03 4.93
C THR A 36 -19.12 -8.33 5.13
N LEU A 37 -19.83 -7.50 5.91
CA LEU A 37 -21.28 -7.66 6.12
C LEU A 37 -22.05 -7.54 4.80
N TRP A 38 -21.65 -6.60 3.93
CA TRP A 38 -22.26 -6.45 2.62
C TRP A 38 -22.03 -7.67 1.73
N ALA A 39 -20.82 -8.23 1.71
CA ALA A 39 -20.51 -9.45 0.98
C ALA A 39 -21.31 -10.66 1.51
N ILE A 40 -21.48 -10.77 2.83
CA ILE A 40 -22.32 -11.81 3.43
C ILE A 40 -23.78 -11.65 2.98
N TYR A 41 -24.30 -10.43 3.03
CA TYR A 41 -25.67 -10.14 2.58
C TYR A 41 -25.88 -10.44 1.08
N HIS A 42 -24.95 -10.01 0.23
CA HIS A 42 -24.99 -10.28 -1.22
C HIS A 42 -24.96 -11.78 -1.51
N ALA A 43 -24.05 -12.52 -0.89
CA ALA A 43 -23.97 -13.97 -1.09
C ALA A 43 -25.23 -14.68 -0.56
N ALA A 44 -25.75 -14.27 0.60
CA ALA A 44 -26.97 -14.85 1.17
C ALA A 44 -28.21 -14.65 0.29
N THR A 45 -28.27 -13.57 -0.49
CA THR A 45 -29.40 -13.27 -1.38
C THR A 45 -29.24 -13.86 -2.79
N THR A 46 -28.02 -14.15 -3.22
CA THR A 46 -27.74 -14.63 -4.59
C THR A 46 -27.41 -16.12 -4.67
N ARG A 47 -27.07 -16.77 -3.56
CA ARG A 47 -26.62 -18.17 -3.51
C ARG A 47 -27.62 -19.07 -2.82
N THR A 48 -27.59 -20.34 -3.19
CA THR A 48 -28.46 -21.37 -2.60
C THR A 48 -27.80 -22.06 -1.41
N ALA A 49 -28.59 -22.57 -0.46
CA ALA A 49 -28.06 -23.31 0.69
C ALA A 49 -27.21 -24.54 0.27
N ALA A 50 -27.54 -25.17 -0.87
CA ALA A 50 -26.78 -26.29 -1.41
C ALA A 50 -25.36 -25.88 -1.82
N GLU A 51 -25.16 -24.67 -2.37
CA GLU A 51 -23.83 -24.16 -2.72
C GLU A 51 -22.97 -23.90 -1.49
N TYR A 52 -23.56 -23.33 -0.43
CA TYR A 52 -22.90 -23.16 0.87
C TYR A 52 -22.42 -24.50 1.43
N LEU A 53 -23.27 -25.53 1.39
CA LEU A 53 -22.90 -26.87 1.84
C LEU A 53 -21.85 -27.50 0.93
N ARG A 54 -21.90 -27.27 -0.39
CA ARG A 54 -20.97 -27.87 -1.36
C ARG A 54 -19.60 -27.23 -1.40
N TYR A 55 -19.46 -25.94 -1.14
CA TYR A 55 -18.18 -25.24 -1.25
C TYR A 55 -17.64 -24.78 0.11
N GLY A 56 -18.49 -24.61 1.11
CA GLY A 56 -18.08 -24.18 2.45
C GLY A 56 -17.10 -25.13 3.14
N TRP A 57 -17.19 -26.44 2.89
CA TRP A 57 -16.30 -27.43 3.50
C TRP A 57 -14.84 -27.33 3.01
N ILE A 58 -14.60 -26.81 1.80
CA ILE A 58 -13.24 -26.65 1.25
C ILE A 58 -12.38 -25.79 2.18
N PHE A 59 -12.98 -24.78 2.81
CA PHE A 59 -12.31 -23.92 3.78
C PHE A 59 -12.65 -24.24 5.23
N GLY A 60 -13.85 -24.76 5.48
CA GLY A 60 -14.27 -25.21 6.81
C GLY A 60 -13.34 -26.30 7.36
N ILE A 61 -12.95 -27.30 6.56
CA ILE A 61 -12.11 -28.41 7.02
C ILE A 61 -10.69 -27.96 7.39
N PRO A 62 -9.93 -27.22 6.54
CA PRO A 62 -8.62 -26.70 6.93
C PRO A 62 -8.67 -25.83 8.19
N LEU A 63 -9.69 -24.97 8.30
CA LEU A 63 -9.88 -24.14 9.49
C LEU A 63 -10.14 -25.00 10.74
N MET A 64 -10.99 -26.02 10.61
CA MET A 64 -11.28 -26.99 11.67
C MET A 64 -9.99 -27.69 12.13
N LEU A 65 -9.14 -28.11 11.20
CA LEU A 65 -7.87 -28.78 11.52
C LEU A 65 -6.88 -27.82 12.20
N ALA A 66 -6.80 -26.57 11.75
CA ALA A 66 -5.91 -25.57 12.34
C ALA A 66 -6.33 -25.22 13.79
N VAL A 67 -7.62 -24.92 14.01
CA VAL A 67 -8.16 -24.62 15.34
C VAL A 67 -8.10 -25.87 16.23
N GLY A 68 -8.43 -27.03 15.67
CA GLY A 68 -8.36 -28.32 16.36
C GLY A 68 -6.94 -28.65 16.83
N ASN A 69 -5.91 -28.37 16.03
CA ASN A 69 -4.52 -28.58 16.41
C ASN A 69 -4.08 -27.64 17.55
N LEU A 70 -4.45 -26.35 17.47
CA LEU A 70 -4.18 -25.39 18.55
C LEU A 70 -4.82 -25.86 19.86
N TRP A 71 -6.08 -26.28 19.79
CA TRP A 71 -6.79 -26.80 20.96
C TRP A 71 -6.22 -28.12 21.48
N PHE A 72 -5.85 -29.04 20.59
CA PHE A 72 -5.23 -30.29 20.99
C PHE A 72 -3.88 -30.05 21.70
N SER A 73 -3.14 -29.01 21.28
CA SER A 73 -1.91 -28.59 21.96
C SER A 73 -2.17 -28.05 23.37
N THR A 74 -3.25 -27.28 23.57
CA THR A 74 -3.68 -26.79 24.90
C THR A 74 -4.16 -27.94 25.76
N TRP A 75 -4.89 -28.89 25.17
CA TRP A 75 -5.42 -30.06 25.86
C TRP A 75 -4.32 -30.97 26.42
N ARG A 76 -3.25 -31.25 25.65
CA ARG A 76 -2.12 -32.06 26.14
C ARG A 76 -1.48 -31.51 27.43
N LYS A 77 -1.59 -30.22 27.68
CA LYS A 77 -1.02 -29.57 28.88
C LYS A 77 -1.94 -29.64 30.10
N SER A 78 -3.23 -29.95 29.95
CA SER A 78 -4.20 -29.96 31.05
C SER A 78 -4.56 -31.38 31.49
N LYS A 79 -4.13 -31.77 32.70
CA LYS A 79 -4.32 -33.13 33.25
C LYS A 79 -5.77 -33.48 33.67
N GLN A 80 -6.70 -32.52 33.73
CA GLN A 80 -8.06 -32.76 34.27
C GLN A 80 -9.19 -32.01 33.54
N ILE A 81 -9.23 -32.03 32.21
CA ILE A 81 -10.42 -31.54 31.49
C ILE A 81 -11.56 -32.55 31.62
N LYS A 82 -12.68 -32.13 32.23
CA LYS A 82 -13.93 -32.91 32.37
C LYS A 82 -14.50 -33.31 30.99
N VAL A 83 -15.14 -34.48 30.91
CA VAL A 83 -15.66 -35.03 29.63
C VAL A 83 -16.64 -34.09 28.93
N TRP A 84 -17.55 -33.45 29.66
CA TRP A 84 -18.54 -32.53 29.07
C TRP A 84 -17.91 -31.31 28.36
N LEU A 85 -16.78 -30.79 28.88
CA LEU A 85 -16.03 -29.71 28.23
C LEU A 85 -15.48 -30.16 26.87
N ARG A 86 -15.10 -31.44 26.73
CA ARG A 86 -14.60 -31.98 25.46
C ARG A 86 -15.70 -32.05 24.41
N ILE A 87 -16.91 -32.43 24.81
CA ILE A 87 -18.07 -32.47 23.92
C ILE A 87 -18.41 -31.04 23.48
N LEU A 88 -18.48 -30.08 24.41
CA LEU A 88 -18.71 -28.68 24.07
C LEU A 88 -17.65 -28.16 23.11
N MET A 89 -16.37 -28.47 23.35
CA MET A 89 -15.29 -28.11 22.43
C MET A 89 -15.54 -28.70 21.04
N LEU A 90 -15.79 -30.01 20.91
CA LEU A 90 -16.07 -30.61 19.61
C LEU A 90 -17.26 -29.95 18.90
N VAL A 91 -18.33 -29.64 19.62
CA VAL A 91 -19.49 -28.90 19.06
C VAL A 91 -19.08 -27.51 18.58
N HIS A 92 -18.31 -26.75 19.37
CA HIS A 92 -17.80 -25.43 18.97
C HIS A 92 -16.87 -25.51 17.78
N LEU A 93 -16.04 -26.55 17.68
CA LEU A 93 -15.13 -26.75 16.56
C LEU A 93 -15.90 -27.01 15.26
N ILE A 94 -16.91 -27.89 15.32
CA ILE A 94 -17.77 -28.19 14.17
C ILE A 94 -18.60 -26.96 13.78
N ALA A 95 -19.22 -26.29 14.75
CA ALA A 95 -20.01 -25.08 14.50
C ALA A 95 -19.14 -23.94 13.96
N GLY A 96 -17.96 -23.73 14.53
CA GLY A 96 -16.99 -22.74 14.07
C GLY A 96 -16.47 -23.02 12.67
N ALA A 97 -16.23 -24.30 12.34
CA ALA A 97 -15.86 -24.71 10.99
C ALA A 97 -16.99 -24.49 9.98
N ALA A 98 -18.24 -24.80 10.35
CA ALA A 98 -19.40 -24.57 9.49
C ALA A 98 -19.64 -23.07 9.25
N ILE A 99 -19.65 -22.25 10.32
CA ILE A 99 -19.81 -20.79 10.24
C ILE A 99 -18.65 -20.18 9.47
N GLY A 100 -17.41 -20.53 9.82
CA GLY A 100 -16.21 -20.03 9.16
C GLY A 100 -16.17 -20.38 7.68
N GLY A 101 -16.55 -21.61 7.32
CA GLY A 101 -16.68 -22.04 5.92
C GLY A 101 -17.75 -21.27 5.16
N ALA A 102 -18.93 -21.03 5.76
CA ALA A 102 -19.99 -20.25 5.15
C ALA A 102 -19.63 -18.76 4.97
N LEU A 103 -19.00 -18.15 5.97
CA LEU A 103 -18.49 -16.78 5.89
C LEU A 103 -17.43 -16.65 4.80
N TYR A 104 -16.47 -17.57 4.77
CA TYR A 104 -15.44 -17.59 3.75
C TYR A 104 -16.02 -17.75 2.34
N TYR A 105 -16.96 -18.69 2.16
CA TYR A 105 -17.62 -18.88 0.87
C TYR A 105 -18.36 -17.61 0.44
N SER A 106 -19.05 -16.92 1.36
CA SER A 106 -19.74 -15.66 1.06
C SER A 106 -18.80 -14.58 0.54
N LEU A 107 -17.61 -14.46 1.15
CA LEU A 107 -16.59 -13.51 0.72
C LEU A 107 -16.06 -13.86 -0.67
N VAL A 108 -15.73 -15.12 -0.92
CA VAL A 108 -15.22 -15.56 -2.23
C VAL A 108 -16.28 -15.44 -3.32
N ALA A 109 -17.53 -15.83 -3.05
CA ALA A 109 -18.62 -15.71 -4.01
C ALA A 109 -18.86 -14.24 -4.39
N SER A 110 -18.88 -13.34 -3.40
CA SER A 110 -19.03 -11.90 -3.64
C SER A 110 -17.85 -11.31 -4.39
N ALA A 111 -16.62 -11.71 -4.05
CA ALA A 111 -15.43 -11.29 -4.78
C ALA A 111 -15.43 -11.78 -6.24
N TYR A 112 -15.88 -13.03 -6.45
CA TYR A 112 -16.02 -13.61 -7.79
C TYR A 112 -17.10 -12.88 -8.61
N ASP A 113 -18.27 -12.60 -8.02
CA ASP A 113 -19.33 -11.85 -8.69
C ASP A 113 -18.90 -10.42 -8.99
N PHE A 114 -18.19 -9.78 -8.06
CA PHE A 114 -17.62 -8.46 -8.29
C PHE A 114 -16.60 -8.48 -9.43
N LEU A 115 -15.69 -9.45 -9.46
CA LEU A 115 -14.72 -9.61 -10.55
C LEU A 115 -15.42 -9.88 -11.89
N ARG A 116 -16.43 -10.75 -11.89
CA ARG A 116 -17.22 -11.05 -13.10
C ARG A 116 -17.96 -9.81 -13.59
N TRP A 117 -18.57 -9.06 -12.69
CA TRP A 117 -19.20 -7.77 -13.00
C TRP A 117 -18.18 -6.79 -13.57
N LEU A 118 -16.98 -6.72 -12.99
CA LEU A 118 -15.88 -5.85 -13.42
C LEU A 118 -15.42 -6.20 -14.84
N ILE A 119 -15.25 -7.50 -15.15
CA ILE A 119 -14.94 -7.98 -16.50
C ILE A 119 -16.07 -7.64 -17.48
N GLN A 120 -17.34 -7.80 -17.09
CA GLN A 120 -18.48 -7.45 -17.94
C GLN A 120 -18.60 -5.94 -18.20
N GLN A 121 -18.13 -5.10 -17.28
CA GLN A 121 -18.08 -3.65 -17.49
C GLN A 121 -16.97 -3.25 -18.48
N TRP A 122 -15.97 -4.11 -18.72
CA TRP A 122 -14.88 -3.82 -19.66
C TRP A 122 -15.36 -3.74 -21.09
N ASP A 123 -16.27 -4.63 -21.50
CA ASP A 123 -16.78 -4.71 -22.88
C ASP A 123 -17.92 -3.70 -23.16
N ARG A 124 -18.35 -2.94 -22.15
CA ARG A 124 -19.48 -2.02 -22.27
C ARG A 124 -18.99 -0.59 -22.59
N PRO A 125 -19.52 0.06 -23.64
CA PRO A 125 -19.00 1.33 -24.15
C PRO A 125 -19.13 2.53 -23.19
N TYR A 126 -19.94 2.42 -22.12
CA TYR A 126 -20.23 3.53 -21.20
C TYR A 126 -19.79 3.30 -19.74
N SER A 127 -19.30 2.11 -19.39
CA SER A 127 -18.81 1.78 -18.04
C SER A 127 -17.28 1.87 -17.89
N GLY A 128 -16.58 2.10 -19.01
CA GLY A 128 -15.14 2.34 -19.04
C GLY A 128 -14.65 3.40 -18.04
N PRO A 129 -15.33 4.55 -17.85
CA PRO A 129 -14.83 5.60 -16.96
C PRO A 129 -14.69 5.17 -15.49
N LEU A 130 -15.63 4.38 -14.96
CA LEU A 130 -15.57 3.92 -13.56
C LEU A 130 -14.44 2.89 -13.38
N LEU A 131 -14.29 1.96 -14.31
CA LEU A 131 -13.19 1.00 -14.29
C LEU A 131 -11.83 1.67 -14.40
N VAL A 132 -11.70 2.63 -15.33
CA VAL A 132 -10.49 3.43 -15.48
C VAL A 132 -10.21 4.21 -14.20
N GLY A 133 -11.23 4.84 -13.59
CA GLY A 133 -11.08 5.54 -12.31
C GLY A 133 -10.59 4.64 -11.19
N MET A 134 -11.17 3.44 -11.04
CA MET A 134 -10.74 2.45 -10.05
C MET A 134 -9.32 1.95 -10.32
N ALA A 135 -8.98 1.66 -11.58
CA ALA A 135 -7.64 1.22 -11.96
C ALA A 135 -6.60 2.31 -11.68
N VAL A 136 -6.88 3.56 -12.06
CA VAL A 136 -6.03 4.72 -11.79
C VAL A 136 -5.85 4.92 -10.29
N PHE A 137 -6.91 4.77 -9.49
CA PHE A 137 -6.82 4.86 -8.03
C PHE A 137 -5.91 3.78 -7.44
N LEU A 138 -6.10 2.50 -7.83
CA LEU A 138 -5.31 1.38 -7.34
C LEU A 138 -3.83 1.49 -7.74
N ILE A 139 -3.57 1.82 -9.01
CA ILE A 139 -2.21 2.07 -9.51
C ILE A 139 -1.60 3.25 -8.75
N GLY A 140 -2.35 4.34 -8.56
CA GLY A 140 -1.91 5.50 -7.80
C GLY A 140 -1.56 5.17 -6.35
N LEU A 141 -2.34 4.31 -5.69
CA LEU A 141 -2.07 3.85 -4.33
C LEU A 141 -0.77 3.01 -4.26
N VAL A 142 -0.59 2.08 -5.18
CA VAL A 142 0.64 1.27 -5.27
C VAL A 142 1.86 2.15 -5.53
N LEU A 143 1.76 3.09 -6.47
CA LEU A 143 2.81 4.06 -6.77
C LEU A 143 3.09 4.99 -5.59
N PHE A 144 2.08 5.37 -4.80
CA PHE A 144 2.26 6.14 -3.58
C PHE A 144 3.06 5.38 -2.52
N LEU A 145 2.73 4.11 -2.28
CA LEU A 145 3.49 3.26 -1.36
C LEU A 145 4.93 3.07 -1.84
N PHE A 146 5.12 2.89 -3.14
CA PHE A 146 6.45 2.82 -3.74
C PHE A 146 7.22 4.13 -3.57
N ARG A 147 6.59 5.28 -3.81
CA ARG A 147 7.16 6.62 -3.60
C ARG A 147 7.61 6.82 -2.15
N VAL A 148 6.83 6.37 -1.17
CA VAL A 148 7.21 6.50 0.26
C VAL A 148 8.52 5.77 0.55
N ARG A 149 8.75 4.63 -0.11
CA ARG A 149 9.93 3.79 0.14
C ARG A 149 11.15 4.10 -0.73
N TYR A 150 10.93 4.56 -1.96
CA TYR A 150 11.93 4.76 -3.00
C TYR A 150 11.74 6.11 -3.71
N ARG A 151 11.87 7.22 -2.97
CA ARG A 151 11.55 8.57 -3.46
C ARG A 151 12.38 8.96 -4.68
N ALA A 152 13.67 8.65 -4.69
CA ALA A 152 14.56 9.10 -5.75
C ALA A 152 14.41 8.32 -7.05
N THR A 153 14.22 6.99 -6.98
CA THR A 153 13.91 6.21 -8.19
C THR A 153 12.54 6.55 -8.73
N TYR A 154 11.55 6.77 -7.85
CA TYR A 154 10.23 7.25 -8.25
C TYR A 154 10.32 8.60 -8.96
N GLY A 155 11.08 9.56 -8.41
CA GLY A 155 11.29 10.85 -9.03
C GLY A 155 11.90 10.75 -10.44
N LEU A 156 12.88 9.87 -10.65
CA LEU A 156 13.43 9.60 -11.98
C LEU A 156 12.38 9.04 -12.95
N THR A 157 11.53 8.11 -12.49
CA THR A 157 10.45 7.57 -13.33
C THR A 157 9.42 8.62 -13.71
N GLU A 158 9.13 9.60 -12.84
CA GLU A 158 8.22 10.72 -13.16
C GLU A 158 8.81 11.65 -14.22
N VAL A 159 10.11 11.96 -14.12
CA VAL A 159 10.81 12.75 -15.15
C VAL A 159 10.75 12.03 -16.50
N ALA A 160 11.09 10.75 -16.53
CA ALA A 160 11.04 9.94 -17.75
C ALA A 160 9.62 9.84 -18.32
N ALA A 161 8.60 9.65 -17.46
CA ALA A 161 7.21 9.60 -17.86
C ALA A 161 6.74 10.94 -18.44
N GLY A 162 7.08 12.07 -17.80
CA GLY A 162 6.71 13.39 -18.29
C GLY A 162 7.30 13.71 -19.66
N ILE A 163 8.59 13.39 -19.87
CA ILE A 163 9.25 13.54 -21.17
C ILE A 163 8.60 12.64 -22.23
N SER A 164 8.32 11.38 -21.87
CA SER A 164 7.70 10.41 -22.77
C SER A 164 6.30 10.84 -23.20
N ILE A 165 5.46 11.31 -22.27
CA ILE A 165 4.11 11.79 -22.56
C ILE A 165 4.15 13.02 -23.45
N ALA A 166 5.03 13.99 -23.15
CA ALA A 166 5.18 15.18 -23.99
C ALA A 166 5.62 14.84 -25.42
N THR A 167 6.58 13.93 -25.56
CA THR A 167 7.06 13.44 -26.87
C THR A 167 5.97 12.71 -27.63
N TYR A 168 5.26 11.79 -26.96
CA TYR A 168 4.17 11.02 -27.58
C TYR A 168 3.05 11.94 -28.08
N LYS A 169 2.62 12.90 -27.26
CA LYS A 169 1.57 13.87 -27.63
C LYS A 169 2.00 14.78 -28.78
N TYR A 170 3.27 15.20 -28.81
CA TYR A 170 3.80 15.97 -29.93
C TYR A 170 3.82 15.16 -31.25
N ILE A 171 4.22 13.89 -31.19
CA ILE A 171 4.20 12.98 -32.36
C ILE A 171 2.77 12.76 -32.84
N GLU A 172 1.82 12.50 -31.94
CA GLU A 172 0.40 12.27 -32.26
C GLU A 172 -0.23 13.42 -33.07
N VAL A 173 0.09 14.66 -32.69
CA VAL A 173 -0.35 15.87 -33.40
C VAL A 173 0.41 16.03 -34.71
N SER A 174 1.72 15.76 -34.73
CA SER A 174 2.56 15.95 -35.92
C SER A 174 2.27 14.94 -37.05
N THR A 175 1.87 13.71 -36.72
CA THR A 175 1.54 12.67 -37.71
C THR A 175 0.12 12.77 -38.23
N GLY A 176 -0.67 13.74 -37.76
CA GLY A 176 -2.06 13.96 -38.20
C GLY A 176 -3.00 12.82 -37.86
N THR A 177 -2.60 11.93 -36.94
CA THR A 177 -3.43 10.79 -36.53
C THR A 177 -4.72 11.27 -35.86
N HIS A 178 -4.68 12.45 -35.24
CA HIS A 178 -5.84 13.19 -34.73
C HIS A 178 -5.82 14.60 -35.31
N SER A 179 -6.95 15.12 -35.79
CA SER A 179 -7.10 16.45 -36.39
C SER A 179 -6.95 17.62 -35.39
N ALA A 180 -6.30 17.38 -34.25
CA ALA A 180 -6.07 18.41 -33.24
C ALA A 180 -5.04 19.40 -33.79
N ALA A 181 -5.43 20.68 -33.85
CA ALA A 181 -4.50 21.74 -34.18
C ALA A 181 -3.37 21.80 -33.14
N PRO A 182 -2.15 22.24 -33.48
CA PRO A 182 -1.08 22.50 -32.51
C PRO A 182 -1.49 23.48 -31.38
N THR A 183 -2.57 24.23 -31.59
CA THR A 183 -3.18 25.16 -30.64
C THR A 183 -4.35 24.57 -29.85
N ASP A 184 -4.59 23.25 -29.91
CA ASP A 184 -5.65 22.60 -29.14
C ASP A 184 -5.38 22.80 -27.63
N PRO A 185 -6.30 23.43 -26.87
CA PRO A 185 -6.14 23.63 -25.43
C PRO A 185 -5.95 22.31 -24.66
N ASN A 186 -6.50 21.19 -25.15
CA ASN A 186 -6.32 19.88 -24.50
C ASN A 186 -4.87 19.41 -24.57
N LEU A 187 -4.19 19.65 -25.70
CA LEU A 187 -2.77 19.36 -25.86
C LEU A 187 -1.93 20.18 -24.88
N LEU A 188 -2.22 21.48 -24.76
CA LEU A 188 -1.52 22.38 -23.85
C LEU A 188 -1.71 21.97 -22.39
N ILE A 189 -2.94 21.61 -21.99
CA ILE A 189 -3.23 21.12 -20.64
C ILE A 189 -2.46 19.81 -20.38
N ALA A 190 -2.45 18.87 -21.32
CA ALA A 190 -1.71 17.62 -21.18
C ALA A 190 -0.20 17.85 -21.06
N LEU A 191 0.37 18.72 -21.89
CA LEU A 191 1.80 19.08 -21.81
C LEU A 191 2.16 19.74 -20.49
N LEU A 192 1.32 20.66 -19.99
CA LEU A 192 1.57 21.36 -18.74
C LEU A 192 1.45 20.42 -17.52
N THR A 193 0.38 19.62 -17.48
CA THR A 193 0.04 18.78 -16.31
C THR A 193 0.75 17.44 -16.28
N ALA A 194 0.90 16.77 -17.44
CA ALA A 194 1.56 15.47 -17.51
C ALA A 194 3.01 15.59 -17.95
N GLY A 195 3.39 16.60 -18.73
CA GLY A 195 4.78 16.84 -19.10
C GLY A 195 5.53 17.61 -18.02
N VAL A 196 5.31 18.93 -17.97
CA VAL A 196 6.08 19.85 -17.13
C VAL A 196 5.92 19.54 -15.65
N TYR A 197 4.68 19.39 -15.17
CA TYR A 197 4.42 19.14 -13.76
C TYR A 197 5.02 17.82 -13.27
N LEU A 198 4.96 16.72 -14.05
CA LEU A 198 5.62 15.46 -13.66
C LEU A 198 7.14 15.59 -13.62
N VAL A 199 7.75 16.33 -14.55
CA VAL A 199 9.20 16.57 -14.53
C VAL A 199 9.60 17.36 -13.27
N VAL A 200 8.92 18.47 -12.98
CA VAL A 200 9.22 19.29 -11.80
C VAL A 200 9.05 18.48 -10.51
N ARG A 201 7.92 17.75 -10.39
CA ARG A 201 7.65 16.90 -9.22
C ARG A 201 8.66 15.76 -9.09
N GLY A 202 9.08 15.18 -10.21
CA GLY A 202 10.06 14.12 -10.25
C GLY A 202 11.45 14.58 -9.81
N LEU A 203 11.87 15.77 -10.24
CA LEU A 203 13.12 16.39 -9.80
C LEU A 203 13.11 16.69 -8.28
N ASP A 204 12.01 17.20 -7.75
CA ASP A 204 11.84 17.43 -6.30
C ASP A 204 11.90 16.12 -5.50
N ASN A 205 11.19 15.09 -5.94
CA ASN A 205 11.25 13.75 -5.32
C ASN A 205 12.66 13.15 -5.39
N MET A 206 13.40 13.40 -6.47
CA MET A 206 14.79 12.97 -6.62
C MET A 206 15.72 13.68 -5.64
N GLN A 207 15.62 15.00 -5.55
CA GLN A 207 16.38 15.80 -4.60
C GLN A 207 16.11 15.34 -3.16
N GLN A 208 14.83 15.24 -2.77
CA GLN A 208 14.44 14.78 -1.43
C GLN A 208 14.92 13.36 -1.13
N GLY A 209 14.84 12.45 -2.11
CA GLY A 209 15.28 11.06 -1.93
C GLY A 209 16.81 10.91 -1.86
N LEU A 210 17.57 11.78 -2.55
CA LEU A 210 19.03 11.83 -2.46
C LEU A 210 19.51 12.45 -1.15
N SER A 211 18.75 13.41 -0.60
CA SER A 211 19.04 14.07 0.69
C SER A 211 18.55 13.28 1.90
N ALA A 212 17.71 12.25 1.74
CA ALA A 212 17.20 11.45 2.85
C ALA A 212 18.24 10.46 3.40
N THR A 213 18.27 10.29 4.73
CA THR A 213 19.12 9.31 5.42
C THR A 213 18.23 8.24 6.07
N PRO A 214 18.30 6.95 5.68
CA PRO A 214 19.21 6.36 4.70
C PRO A 214 18.79 6.62 3.25
N ALA A 215 19.77 6.91 2.39
CA ALA A 215 19.54 7.10 0.96
C ALA A 215 19.02 5.82 0.28
N ASP A 216 18.21 6.00 -0.77
CA ASP A 216 17.64 4.90 -1.54
C ASP A 216 18.73 3.94 -2.03
N ARG A 217 18.62 2.65 -1.64
CA ARG A 217 19.62 1.61 -1.91
C ARG A 217 19.98 1.49 -3.40
N LEU A 218 19.01 1.66 -4.28
CA LEU A 218 19.19 1.53 -5.73
C LEU A 218 20.03 2.67 -6.33
N LEU A 219 20.09 3.83 -5.68
CA LEU A 219 20.80 5.02 -6.19
C LEU A 219 22.04 5.37 -5.36
N GLN A 220 22.47 4.49 -4.45
CA GLN A 220 23.69 4.69 -3.67
C GLN A 220 24.95 4.95 -4.53
N PRO A 221 25.18 4.24 -5.66
CA PRO A 221 26.34 4.54 -6.52
C PRO A 221 26.29 5.96 -7.08
N LEU A 222 25.12 6.39 -7.53
CA LEU A 222 24.87 7.74 -8.06
C LEU A 222 25.03 8.81 -6.98
N ALA A 223 24.48 8.58 -5.78
CA ALA A 223 24.65 9.47 -4.63
C ALA A 223 26.13 9.59 -4.21
N THR A 224 26.90 8.50 -4.28
CA THR A 224 28.34 8.50 -3.99
C THR A 224 29.12 9.28 -5.05
N TRP A 225 28.79 9.09 -6.33
CA TRP A 225 29.37 9.85 -7.44
C TRP A 225 29.05 11.36 -7.35
N TYR A 226 27.82 11.70 -6.97
CA TYR A 226 27.39 13.09 -6.80
C TYR A 226 28.13 13.78 -5.64
N LYS A 227 28.38 13.05 -4.54
CA LYS A 227 29.25 13.52 -3.45
C LYS A 227 30.69 13.75 -3.90
N THR A 228 31.25 12.85 -4.72
CA THR A 228 32.63 13.05 -5.24
C THR A 228 32.77 14.26 -6.15
N LEU A 229 31.69 14.72 -6.79
CA LEU A 229 31.71 15.93 -7.62
C LEU A 229 31.63 17.24 -6.81
N GLY A 230 31.54 17.19 -5.48
CA GLY A 230 31.46 18.39 -4.62
C GLY A 230 30.17 19.20 -4.81
N MET A 231 29.16 18.64 -5.50
CA MET A 231 27.88 19.30 -5.76
C MET A 231 26.87 19.12 -4.63
N VAL A 232 27.18 18.29 -3.63
CA VAL A 232 26.45 18.31 -2.36
C VAL A 232 27.13 19.38 -1.52
N VAL A 233 26.50 20.55 -1.44
CA VAL A 233 26.75 21.45 -0.32
C VAL A 233 26.45 20.61 0.91
N GLU A 234 27.49 20.19 1.64
CA GLU A 234 27.29 19.72 2.99
C GLU A 234 26.51 20.85 3.67
N VAL A 235 25.23 20.59 3.93
CA VAL A 235 24.52 21.31 4.97
C VAL A 235 25.25 20.89 6.23
N LYS A 236 26.40 21.53 6.48
CA LYS A 236 27.04 21.55 7.78
C LYS A 236 25.91 21.89 8.70
N GLU A 237 25.51 20.92 9.52
CA GLU A 237 24.50 21.09 10.53
C GLU A 237 24.72 22.47 11.17
N LEU A 238 23.74 23.34 10.99
CA LEU A 238 23.60 24.56 11.77
C LEU A 238 23.31 24.22 13.25
N ASP A 239 23.51 22.97 13.69
CA ASP A 239 23.53 22.52 15.10
C ASP A 239 24.68 23.10 15.91
N THR A 240 25.53 23.95 15.33
CA THR A 240 26.49 24.76 16.10
C THR A 240 25.96 26.14 16.50
N LEU A 241 24.74 26.53 16.09
CA LEU A 241 24.12 27.81 16.49
C LEU A 241 23.03 27.69 17.57
N ASP A 242 22.74 26.48 18.06
CA ASP A 242 21.96 26.28 19.30
C ASP A 242 22.89 26.07 20.52
N GLN A 243 24.05 26.75 20.51
CA GLN A 243 24.70 27.10 21.77
C GLN A 243 23.84 28.18 22.42
N ASP A 244 22.87 27.74 23.22
CA ASP A 244 22.06 28.58 24.09
C ASP A 244 22.96 29.57 24.85
N PRO A 245 22.96 30.87 24.48
CA PRO A 245 23.85 31.86 25.08
C PRO A 245 23.51 32.12 26.56
N TYR A 246 22.41 31.56 27.08
CA TYR A 246 21.96 31.74 28.46
C TYR A 246 22.51 30.72 29.44
N LYS A 247 23.38 29.78 29.04
CA LYS A 247 24.00 28.82 29.96
C LYS A 247 25.33 29.29 30.58
N LYS A 248 25.44 30.60 30.85
CA LYS A 248 26.51 31.18 31.67
C LYS A 248 25.86 31.89 32.86
N ASP A 249 26.38 31.57 34.04
CA ASP A 249 26.16 32.26 35.32
C ASP A 249 25.02 31.72 36.19
N SER A 250 25.20 30.49 36.67
CA SER A 250 24.62 30.05 37.95
C SER A 250 25.65 29.18 38.70
N SER A 251 26.68 29.84 39.24
CA SER A 251 27.65 29.31 40.19
C SER A 251 27.93 30.37 41.25
#